data_AF-A0A2X3F6U0-F1
#
_entry.id   AF-A0A2X3F6U0-F1
#
_cell.length_a   1.000
_cell.length_b   1.000
_cell.length_c   1.000
_cell.angle_alpha   90.00
_cell.angle_beta   90.00
_cell.angle_gamma   90.00
#
_symmetry.space_group_name_H-M   'P 1'
#
loop_
_entity.id
_entity.type
_entity.pdbx_description
1 polymer ?
#
loop_
_entity_poly.entity_id
_entity_poly.type
_entity_poly.pdbx_seq_one_letter_code
_entity_poly.pdbx_strand_id
1 'polypeptide(L)'
;MLARRAFAIVRHFFNSITDAVVLTMKTSFTARLLITALSVAALSSAARADDLNIKTMIPGAPQIDAESWILIDYNSGKVLAENNADSRRDPASLTKMMTSYVIGQAMKAGKFKESDLVTVGNDAWATGNPVFKGSSLMFLKPGMQVPVSQADPWY
;
A
#
# COMPACT_ATOMS: atom_id res chain seq x y z
N MET A 1 -84.19 49.25 2.73
CA MET A 1 -83.02 48.91 3.56
C MET A 1 -82.68 47.42 3.55
N LEU A 2 -83.66 46.50 3.46
CA LEU A 2 -83.43 45.03 3.43
C LEU A 2 -82.69 44.49 2.20
N ALA A 3 -83.01 44.95 0.98
CA ALA A 3 -82.41 44.44 -0.26
C ALA A 3 -80.88 44.63 -0.34
N ARG A 4 -80.36 45.74 0.20
CA ARG A 4 -78.91 46.00 0.28
C ARG A 4 -78.19 45.06 1.25
N ARG A 5 -78.86 44.61 2.32
CA ARG A 5 -78.31 43.64 3.27
C ARG A 5 -78.27 42.22 2.68
N ALA A 6 -79.32 41.82 1.96
CA ALA A 6 -79.37 40.52 1.29
C ALA A 6 -78.26 40.38 0.22
N PHE A 7 -78.05 41.41 -0.60
CA PHE A 7 -77.00 41.41 -1.61
C PHE A 7 -75.58 41.33 -1.02
N ALA A 8 -75.35 41.98 0.13
CA ALA A 8 -74.08 41.90 0.85
C ALA A 8 -73.80 40.48 1.38
N ILE A 9 -74.83 39.80 1.89
CA ILE A 9 -74.71 38.42 2.39
C ILE A 9 -74.39 37.45 1.25
N VAL A 10 -75.08 37.57 0.11
CA VAL A 10 -74.82 36.73 -1.07
C VAL A 10 -73.41 36.98 -1.61
N ARG A 11 -72.98 38.23 -1.72
CA ARG A 11 -71.61 38.58 -2.17
C ARG A 11 -70.54 38.05 -1.21
N HIS A 12 -70.77 38.15 0.09
CA HIS A 12 -69.84 37.62 1.10
C HIS A 12 -69.76 36.09 1.04
N PHE A 13 -70.89 35.42 0.79
CA PHE A 13 -70.93 33.97 0.64
C PHE A 13 -70.16 33.50 -0.60
N PHE A 14 -70.35 34.16 -1.75
CA PHE A 14 -69.60 33.86 -2.98
C PHE A 14 -68.09 34.11 -2.81
N ASN A 15 -67.71 35.23 -2.19
CA ASN A 15 -66.30 35.52 -1.92
C ASN A 15 -65.69 34.46 -0.98
N SER A 16 -66.40 34.06 0.08
CA SER A 16 -65.94 33.04 1.02
C SER A 16 -65.73 31.67 0.36
N ILE A 17 -66.59 31.28 -0.59
CA ILE A 17 -66.42 30.03 -1.35
C ILE A 17 -65.19 30.14 -2.26
N THR A 18 -65.03 31.28 -2.94
CA THR A 18 -63.89 31.51 -3.85
C THR A 18 -62.57 31.45 -3.10
N ASP A 19 -62.50 32.09 -1.91
CA ASP A 19 -61.32 32.07 -1.05
C ASP A 19 -61.01 30.65 -0.54
N ALA A 20 -62.03 29.88 -0.15
CA ALA A 20 -61.86 28.49 0.29
C ALA A 20 -61.32 27.58 -0.82
N VAL A 21 -61.80 27.75 -2.06
CA VAL A 21 -61.32 27.01 -3.24
C VAL A 21 -59.87 27.39 -3.57
N VAL A 22 -59.55 28.69 -3.60
CA VAL A 22 -58.19 29.18 -3.88
C VAL A 22 -57.19 28.72 -2.81
N LEU A 23 -57.60 28.73 -1.54
CA LEU A 23 -56.76 28.26 -0.44
C LEU A 23 -56.48 26.75 -0.55
N THR A 24 -57.49 25.95 -0.90
CA THR A 24 -57.36 24.50 -1.10
C THR A 24 -56.49 24.15 -2.31
N MET A 25 -56.57 24.94 -3.38
CA MET A 25 -55.70 24.77 -4.55
C MET A 25 -54.25 25.18 -4.25
N LYS A 26 -54.02 26.26 -3.49
CA LYS A 26 -52.67 26.69 -3.09
C LYS A 26 -51.98 25.68 -2.20
N THR A 27 -52.66 25.13 -1.19
CA THR A 27 -52.08 24.17 -0.24
C THR A 27 -51.68 22.86 -0.91
N SER A 28 -52.49 22.36 -1.86
CA SER A 28 -52.15 21.15 -2.63
C SER A 28 -50.97 21.37 -3.59
N PHE A 29 -50.86 22.56 -4.19
CA PHE A 29 -49.75 22.91 -5.08
C PHE A 29 -48.43 23.10 -4.31
N THR A 30 -48.46 23.80 -3.16
CA THR A 30 -47.27 23.98 -2.31
C THR A 30 -46.78 22.66 -1.71
N ALA A 31 -47.69 21.77 -1.30
CA ALA A 31 -47.32 20.45 -0.77
C ALA A 31 -46.62 19.59 -1.83
N ARG A 32 -47.13 19.59 -3.07
CA ARG A 32 -46.50 18.85 -4.19
C ARG A 32 -45.14 19.42 -4.56
N LEU A 33 -44.99 20.75 -4.56
CA LEU A 33 -43.72 21.42 -4.83
C LEU A 33 -42.66 21.13 -3.75
N LEU A 34 -43.06 21.06 -2.48
CA LEU A 34 -42.18 20.73 -1.38
C LEU A 34 -41.74 19.26 -1.42
N ILE A 35 -42.67 18.35 -1.74
CA ILE A 35 -42.35 16.92 -1.87
C ILE A 35 -41.39 16.69 -3.04
N THR A 36 -41.62 17.31 -4.21
CA THR A 36 -40.70 17.16 -5.34
C THR A 36 -39.33 17.77 -5.06
N ALA A 37 -39.26 18.94 -4.42
CA ALA A 37 -37.99 19.55 -4.03
C ALA A 37 -37.19 18.68 -3.05
N LEU A 38 -37.86 18.08 -2.07
CA LEU A 38 -37.22 17.19 -1.09
C LEU A 38 -36.71 15.89 -1.75
N SER A 39 -37.49 15.33 -2.69
CA SER A 39 -37.09 14.16 -3.47
C SER A 39 -35.86 14.43 -4.34
N VAL A 40 -35.78 15.61 -4.97
CA VAL A 40 -34.62 16.00 -5.81
C VAL A 40 -33.37 16.22 -4.96
N ALA A 41 -33.52 16.81 -3.77
CA ALA A 41 -32.40 16.99 -2.85
C ALA A 41 -31.85 15.64 -2.35
N ALA A 42 -32.72 14.69 -2.00
CA ALA A 42 -32.32 13.34 -1.56
C ALA A 42 -31.64 12.53 -2.67
N LEU A 43 -32.09 12.68 -3.93
CA LEU A 43 -31.48 11.99 -5.06
C LEU A 43 -30.09 12.55 -5.40
N SER A 44 -29.86 13.84 -5.15
CA SER A 44 -28.57 14.50 -5.36
C SER A 44 -27.49 14.08 -4.36
N SER A 45 -27.88 13.67 -3.14
CA SER A 45 -26.95 13.10 -2.14
C SER A 45 -26.56 11.65 -2.40
N ALA A 46 -27.39 10.88 -3.10
CA ALA A 46 -27.07 9.49 -3.47
C ALA A 46 -26.13 9.39 -4.67
N ALA A 47 -26.00 10.45 -5.49
CA ALA A 47 -25.16 10.49 -6.68
C ALA A 47 -23.68 10.87 -6.41
N ARG A 48 -23.26 10.99 -5.13
CA ARG A 48 -21.88 11.35 -4.74
C ARG A 48 -21.15 10.23 -4.00
N ALA A 49 -21.11 9.05 -4.59
CA ALA A 49 -20.24 7.97 -4.13
C ALA A 49 -19.66 7.24 -5.34
N ASP A 50 -18.69 7.86 -6.01
CA ASP A 50 -17.72 7.21 -6.90
C ASP A 50 -16.60 8.21 -7.28
N ASP A 51 -16.05 8.91 -6.28
CA ASP A 51 -14.76 9.57 -6.46
C ASP A 51 -13.68 8.49 -6.28
N LEU A 52 -13.13 8.01 -7.40
CA LEU A 52 -11.90 7.23 -7.41
C LEU A 52 -10.79 8.08 -6.79
N ASN A 53 -10.59 7.95 -5.48
CA ASN A 53 -9.55 8.69 -4.75
C ASN A 53 -8.17 8.09 -5.09
N ILE A 54 -7.64 8.46 -6.26
CA ILE A 54 -6.32 8.03 -6.76
C ILE A 54 -5.20 8.37 -5.77
N LYS A 55 -5.38 9.40 -4.92
CA LYS A 55 -4.40 9.77 -3.89
C LYS A 55 -4.31 8.79 -2.72
N THR A 56 -5.36 8.00 -2.45
CA THR A 56 -5.39 7.03 -1.34
C THR A 56 -5.40 5.58 -1.83
N MET A 57 -5.17 5.35 -3.13
CA MET A 57 -5.07 4.00 -3.67
C MET A 57 -3.83 3.30 -3.10
N ILE A 58 -4.04 2.13 -2.49
CA ILE A 58 -2.96 1.22 -2.14
C ILE A 58 -2.74 0.32 -3.37
N PRO A 59 -1.59 0.39 -4.05
CA PRO A 59 -1.34 -0.51 -5.18
C PRO A 59 -1.29 -1.95 -4.69
N GLY A 60 -1.94 -2.86 -5.43
CA GLY A 60 -1.74 -4.29 -5.21
C GLY A 60 -0.32 -4.70 -5.55
N ALA A 61 0.25 -5.63 -4.79
CA ALA A 61 1.56 -6.19 -5.12
C ALA A 61 1.48 -6.99 -6.44
N PRO A 62 2.53 -6.94 -7.30
CA PRO A 62 2.58 -7.76 -8.50
C PRO A 62 2.63 -9.25 -8.16
N GLN A 63 2.21 -10.09 -9.11
CA GLN A 63 2.45 -11.53 -9.01
C GLN A 63 3.91 -11.82 -9.31
N ILE A 64 4.60 -12.53 -8.41
CA ILE A 64 6.01 -12.91 -8.53
C ILE A 64 6.08 -14.43 -8.48
N ASP A 65 6.73 -15.02 -9.48
CA ASP A 65 6.96 -16.46 -9.57
C ASP A 65 8.14 -16.88 -8.66
N ALA A 66 7.88 -16.87 -7.35
CA ALA A 66 8.82 -17.30 -6.32
C ALA A 66 8.07 -17.80 -5.08
N GLU A 67 8.62 -18.81 -4.40
CA GLU A 67 8.01 -19.38 -3.19
C GLU A 67 7.94 -18.36 -2.03
N SER A 68 8.91 -17.46 -1.95
CA SER A 68 8.99 -16.39 -0.94
C SER A 68 9.73 -15.17 -1.48
N TRP A 69 9.29 -13.97 -1.09
CA TRP A 69 9.96 -12.71 -1.44
C TRP A 69 9.57 -11.59 -0.47
N ILE A 70 10.41 -10.57 -0.38
CA ILE A 70 10.18 -9.37 0.42
C ILE A 70 10.81 -8.16 -0.28
N LEU A 71 10.12 -7.03 -0.26
CA LEU A 71 10.62 -5.74 -0.74
C LEU A 71 10.59 -4.73 0.40
N ILE A 72 11.76 -4.17 0.73
CA ILE A 72 11.95 -3.27 1.86
C ILE A 72 12.61 -1.98 1.38
N ASP A 73 12.14 -0.84 1.88
CA ASP A 73 12.89 0.42 1.77
C ASP A 73 14.09 0.42 2.72
N TYR A 74 15.30 0.62 2.19
CA TYR A 74 16.55 0.53 2.95
C TYR A 74 16.63 1.53 4.11
N ASN A 75 16.17 2.77 3.92
CA ASN A 75 16.35 3.83 4.91
C ASN A 75 15.35 3.73 6.07
N SER A 76 14.09 3.42 5.76
CA SER A 76 13.00 3.37 6.74
C SER A 76 12.77 1.98 7.33
N GLY A 77 13.25 0.92 6.66
CA GLY A 77 12.93 -0.46 7.00
C GLY A 77 11.47 -0.85 6.71
N LYS A 78 10.72 -0.02 5.99
CA LYS A 78 9.32 -0.28 5.67
C LYS A 78 9.21 -1.42 4.66
N VAL A 79 8.44 -2.45 5.00
CA VAL A 79 8.01 -3.49 4.05
C VAL A 79 7.00 -2.86 3.08
N LEU A 80 7.34 -2.87 1.79
CA LEU A 80 6.50 -2.35 0.71
C LEU A 80 5.57 -3.43 0.15
N ALA A 81 6.06 -4.67 0.11
CA ALA A 81 5.30 -5.85 -0.29
C ALA A 81 6.07 -7.11 0.15
N GLU A 82 5.36 -8.20 0.43
CA GLU A 82 5.96 -9.48 0.80
C GLU A 82 5.04 -10.67 0.48
N ASN A 83 5.64 -11.86 0.40
CA ASN A 83 4.93 -13.13 0.36
C ASN A 83 5.80 -14.21 1.02
N ASN A 84 5.27 -14.89 2.05
CA ASN A 84 5.97 -15.95 2.79
C ASN A 84 7.38 -15.56 3.30
N ALA A 85 7.60 -14.28 3.64
CA ALA A 85 8.93 -13.76 3.96
C ALA A 85 9.59 -14.42 5.19
N ASP A 86 8.80 -14.78 6.21
CA ASP A 86 9.30 -15.42 7.43
C ASP A 86 9.39 -16.96 7.34
N SER A 87 9.03 -17.54 6.19
CA SER A 87 9.12 -18.98 6.01
C SER A 87 10.58 -19.44 6.00
N ARG A 88 10.89 -20.50 6.75
CA ARG A 88 12.25 -21.06 6.80
C ARG A 88 12.58 -21.74 5.48
N ARG A 89 13.71 -21.39 4.88
CA ARG A 89 14.20 -21.94 3.61
C ARG A 89 15.71 -22.13 3.65
N ASP A 90 16.22 -22.98 2.77
CA ASP A 90 17.67 -23.10 2.57
C ASP A 90 18.19 -21.82 1.88
N PRO A 91 19.07 -21.04 2.54
CA PRO A 91 19.63 -19.83 1.95
C PRO A 91 20.66 -20.12 0.83
N ALA A 92 21.18 -21.35 0.73
CA ALA A 92 22.26 -21.72 -0.17
C ALA A 92 23.40 -20.67 -0.13
N SER A 93 23.77 -20.11 -1.30
CA SER A 93 24.82 -19.10 -1.39
C SER A 93 24.49 -17.75 -0.75
N LEU A 94 23.23 -17.45 -0.40
CA LEU A 94 22.89 -16.23 0.36
C LEU A 94 23.55 -16.22 1.74
N THR A 95 23.92 -17.39 2.28
CA THR A 95 24.72 -17.52 3.51
C THR A 95 26.01 -16.68 3.45
N LYS A 96 26.59 -16.51 2.25
CA LYS A 96 27.81 -15.72 2.05
C LYS A 96 27.64 -14.24 2.45
N MET A 97 26.42 -13.69 2.41
CA MET A 97 26.17 -12.33 2.90
C MET A 97 26.51 -12.20 4.40
N MET A 98 26.19 -13.22 5.21
CA MET A 98 26.54 -13.21 6.63
C MET A 98 28.05 -13.42 6.84
N THR A 99 28.69 -14.25 6.01
CA THR A 99 30.14 -14.42 6.02
C THR A 99 30.85 -13.08 5.79
N SER A 100 30.47 -12.36 4.72
CA SER A 100 31.02 -11.03 4.44
C SER A 100 30.70 -10.04 5.54
N TYR A 101 29.49 -10.06 6.11
CA TYR A 101 29.12 -9.20 7.25
C TYR A 101 30.07 -9.37 8.45
N VAL A 102 30.39 -10.61 8.82
CA VAL A 102 31.32 -10.89 9.93
C VAL A 102 32.75 -10.42 9.62
N ILE A 103 33.22 -10.62 8.39
CA ILE A 103 34.52 -10.14 7.92
C ILE A 103 34.59 -8.61 8.02
N GLY A 104 33.58 -7.91 7.50
CA GLY A 104 33.52 -6.44 7.53
C GLY A 104 33.47 -5.89 8.96
N GLN A 105 32.75 -6.54 9.86
CA GLN A 105 32.72 -6.15 11.27
C GLN A 105 34.09 -6.34 11.94
N ALA A 106 34.83 -7.40 11.60
CA ALA A 106 36.19 -7.61 12.11
C ALA A 106 37.17 -6.55 11.57
N MET A 107 37.06 -6.19 10.29
CA MET A 107 37.85 -5.11 9.68
C MET A 107 37.52 -3.74 10.30
N LYS A 108 36.23 -3.43 10.48
CA LYS A 108 35.76 -2.22 11.16
C LYS A 108 36.28 -2.13 12.59
N ALA A 109 36.41 -3.27 13.28
CA ALA A 109 36.99 -3.35 14.62
C ALA A 109 38.54 -3.35 14.62
N GLY A 110 39.18 -3.18 13.46
CA GLY A 110 40.63 -3.10 13.31
C GLY A 110 41.36 -4.43 13.56
N LYS A 111 40.69 -5.57 13.40
CA LYS A 111 41.29 -6.90 13.64
C LYS A 111 42.30 -7.30 12.57
N PHE A 112 42.08 -6.85 11.34
CA PHE A 112 42.97 -7.01 10.18
C PHE A 112 42.59 -5.97 9.12
N LYS A 113 43.41 -5.83 8.08
CA LYS A 113 43.24 -4.91 6.96
C LYS A 113 43.13 -5.69 5.64
N GLU A 114 42.61 -5.01 4.62
CA GLU A 114 42.51 -5.56 3.25
C GLU A 114 43.85 -6.03 2.67
N SER A 115 44.92 -5.33 3.03
CA SER A 115 46.29 -5.62 2.57
C SER A 115 46.94 -6.79 3.31
N ASP A 116 46.35 -7.26 4.42
CA ASP A 116 46.96 -8.30 5.22
C ASP A 116 46.93 -9.62 4.44
N LEU A 117 48.04 -10.36 4.49
CA LEU A 117 48.19 -11.63 3.79
C LEU A 117 47.65 -12.77 4.63
N VAL A 118 46.71 -13.52 4.07
CA VAL A 118 46.18 -14.76 4.64
C VAL A 118 46.90 -15.94 3.99
N THR A 119 47.44 -16.83 4.81
CA THR A 119 48.02 -18.09 4.33
C THR A 119 46.90 -19.13 4.16
N VAL A 120 46.78 -19.66 2.95
CA VAL A 120 45.77 -20.67 2.61
C VAL A 120 46.13 -22.01 3.25
N GLY A 121 45.22 -22.54 4.08
CA GLY A 121 45.32 -23.86 4.70
C GLY A 121 44.85 -25.01 3.78
N ASN A 122 45.01 -26.24 4.26
CA ASN A 122 44.54 -27.44 3.55
C ASN A 122 43.00 -27.53 3.51
N ASP A 123 42.33 -26.91 4.47
CA ASP A 123 40.88 -26.83 4.60
C ASP A 123 40.22 -26.03 3.47
N ALA A 124 40.89 -24.96 3.00
CA ALA A 124 40.44 -24.12 1.89
C ALA A 124 40.80 -24.69 0.50
N TRP A 125 41.48 -25.83 0.44
CA TRP A 125 41.92 -26.43 -0.82
C TRP A 125 40.85 -27.32 -1.44
N ALA A 126 40.26 -26.84 -2.53
CA ALA A 126 39.15 -27.52 -3.20
C ALA A 126 39.48 -28.94 -3.70
N THR A 127 40.66 -29.15 -4.27
CA THR A 127 41.05 -30.49 -4.79
C THR A 127 41.28 -31.50 -3.66
N GLY A 128 41.67 -31.02 -2.47
CA GLY A 128 41.90 -31.86 -1.29
C GLY A 128 40.65 -32.10 -0.45
N ASN A 129 39.53 -31.43 -0.74
CA ASN A 129 38.34 -31.46 0.11
C ASN A 129 37.06 -31.74 -0.71
N PRO A 130 36.43 -32.93 -0.56
CA PRO A 130 35.29 -33.35 -1.38
C PRO A 130 34.04 -32.50 -1.16
N VAL A 131 33.94 -31.76 -0.06
CA VAL A 131 32.81 -30.85 0.23
C VAL A 131 32.65 -29.79 -0.87
N PHE A 132 33.74 -29.42 -1.53
CA PHE A 132 33.75 -28.38 -2.56
C PHE A 132 33.40 -28.87 -3.96
N LYS A 133 33.23 -30.18 -4.16
CA LYS A 133 32.96 -30.76 -5.50
C LYS A 133 31.66 -30.19 -6.07
N GLY A 134 31.75 -29.50 -7.21
CA GLY A 134 30.60 -28.91 -7.91
C GLY A 134 30.17 -27.53 -7.41
N SER A 135 30.92 -26.92 -6.49
CA SER A 135 30.68 -25.55 -6.01
C SER A 135 31.47 -24.50 -6.82
N SER A 136 31.14 -23.22 -6.66
CA SER A 136 31.93 -22.11 -7.20
C SER A 136 33.20 -21.90 -6.36
N LEU A 137 34.36 -21.78 -7.00
CA LEU A 137 35.67 -21.81 -6.35
C LEU A 137 36.58 -20.67 -6.81
N MET A 138 37.51 -20.28 -5.92
CA MET A 138 38.64 -19.41 -6.23
C MET A 138 39.92 -20.18 -6.60
N PHE A 139 39.89 -21.51 -6.52
CA PHE A 139 41.02 -22.39 -6.86
C PHE A 139 42.31 -22.13 -6.06
N LEU A 140 42.16 -21.80 -4.78
CA LEU A 140 43.27 -21.61 -3.85
C LEU A 140 44.04 -22.92 -3.60
N LYS A 141 45.35 -22.81 -3.34
CA LYS A 141 46.25 -23.92 -3.00
C LYS A 141 46.91 -23.71 -1.64
N PRO A 142 47.21 -24.78 -0.88
CA PRO A 142 47.88 -24.65 0.41
C PRO A 142 49.20 -23.89 0.30
N GLY A 143 49.46 -23.00 1.25
CA GLY A 143 50.66 -22.17 1.30
C GLY A 143 50.63 -20.93 0.42
N MET A 144 49.60 -20.72 -0.41
CA MET A 144 49.39 -19.44 -1.07
C MET A 144 49.20 -18.33 -0.04
N GLN A 145 49.80 -17.16 -0.29
CA GLN A 145 49.53 -15.94 0.47
C GLN A 145 48.64 -15.04 -0.37
N VAL A 146 47.44 -14.75 0.14
CA VAL A 146 46.42 -13.98 -0.58
C VAL A 146 46.04 -12.78 0.29
N PRO A 147 46.04 -11.55 -0.25
CA PRO A 147 45.56 -10.40 0.50
C PRO A 147 44.05 -10.54 0.77
N VAL A 148 43.59 -10.05 1.92
CA VAL A 148 42.17 -10.14 2.32
C VAL A 148 41.23 -9.59 1.24
N SER A 149 41.58 -8.50 0.56
CA SER A 149 40.76 -7.92 -0.53
C SER A 149 40.54 -8.85 -1.73
N GLN A 150 41.44 -9.79 -1.98
CA GLN A 150 41.25 -10.80 -3.03
C GLN A 150 40.42 -11.98 -2.53
N ALA A 151 40.45 -12.27 -1.23
CA ALA A 151 39.70 -13.36 -0.62
C ALA A 151 38.20 -13.05 -0.46
N ASP A 152 37.85 -11.78 -0.22
CA ASP A 152 36.47 -11.29 -0.23
C ASP A 152 36.39 -9.93 -0.97
N PRO A 153 36.00 -9.92 -2.26
CA PRO A 153 36.12 -8.75 -3.14
C PRO A 153 35.02 -7.69 -2.98
N TRP A 154 34.16 -7.81 -1.97
CA TRP A 154 33.02 -6.89 -1.76
C TRP A 154 33.38 -5.67 -0.89
N TYR A 155 34.68 -5.41 -0.72
CA TYR A 155 35.25 -4.25 -0.03
C TYR A 155 36.16 -3.47 -0.98
#